data_AF-A0AAN6EEC0-F1
#
_entry.id   AF-A0AAN6EEC0-F1
#
_cell.length_a   1.000
_cell.length_b   1.000
_cell.length_c   1.000
_cell.angle_alpha   90.00
_cell.angle_beta   90.00
_cell.angle_gamma   90.00
#
_symmetry.space_group_name_H-M   'P 1'
#
loop_
_entity.id
_entity.type
_entity.pdbx_description
1 polymer ?
#
loop_
_entity_poly.entity_id
_entity_poly.type
_entity_poly.pdbx_seq_one_letter_code
_entity_poly.pdbx_strand_id
1 'polypeptide(L)'
;MFHEYKNIVENGDLVVVYSTPETMTTMTVSEGQIFNNRFGSFRHSDMVGLKYGSKIQSHTGRGFVYLLHPTPALWTQVVPHRTQILYLPDISFISLYLNLMPGKIVIESGTGSGS
;
A
#
# COMPACT_ATOMS: atom_id res chain seq x y z
N MET A 1 -1.41 11.33 1.58
CA MET A 1 -1.26 9.93 1.12
C MET A 1 -2.18 8.98 1.88
N PHE A 2 -2.16 8.93 3.23
CA PHE A 2 -2.94 7.94 4.01
C PHE A 2 -4.13 8.49 4.81
N HIS A 3 -4.31 9.81 4.90
CA HIS A 3 -5.22 10.43 5.86
C HIS A 3 -6.70 10.35 5.47
N GLU A 4 -6.99 10.33 4.17
CA GLU A 4 -8.34 10.26 3.64
C GLU A 4 -8.50 9.00 2.79
N TYR A 5 -9.68 8.39 2.88
CA TYR A 5 -10.02 7.25 2.04
C TYR A 5 -10.56 7.73 0.70
N LYS A 6 -9.91 7.27 -0.36
CA LYS A 6 -10.41 7.41 -1.72
C LYS A 6 -11.15 6.15 -2.13
N ASN A 7 -12.24 6.32 -2.87
CA ASN A 7 -13.05 5.19 -3.36
C ASN A 7 -12.58 4.68 -4.72
N ILE A 8 -12.04 5.56 -5.57
CA ILE A 8 -11.70 5.28 -6.97
C ILE A 8 -10.21 5.50 -7.18
N VAL A 9 -9.56 4.61 -7.93
CA VAL A 9 -8.16 4.72 -8.32
C VAL A 9 -8.02 5.75 -9.45
N GLU A 10 -7.09 6.69 -9.30
CA GLU A 10 -6.76 7.67 -10.34
C GLU A 10 -5.28 7.64 -10.70
N ASN A 11 -4.94 8.30 -11.81
CA ASN A 11 -3.56 8.47 -12.22
C ASN A 11 -2.77 9.25 -11.16
N GLY A 12 -1.57 8.78 -10.82
CA GLY A 12 -0.72 9.34 -9.77
C GLY A 12 -0.95 8.76 -8.36
N ASP A 13 -2.00 7.95 -8.15
CA ASP A 13 -2.24 7.32 -6.85
C ASP A 13 -1.19 6.25 -6.53
N LEU A 14 -0.73 6.21 -5.27
CA LEU A 14 -0.01 5.06 -4.74
C LEU A 14 -1.02 3.99 -4.36
N VAL A 15 -0.86 2.78 -4.90
CA VAL A 15 -1.73 1.65 -4.62
C VAL A 15 -0.94 0.48 -4.05
N VAL A 16 -1.54 -0.25 -3.10
CA VAL A 16 -0.99 -1.51 -2.61
C VAL A 16 -1.54 -2.62 -3.50
N VAL A 17 -0.67 -3.28 -4.25
CA VAL A 17 -1.03 -4.41 -5.09
C VAL A 17 -0.92 -5.67 -4.26
N TYR A 18 -2.08 -6.20 -3.87
CA TYR A 18 -2.18 -7.42 -3.11
C TYR A 18 -2.31 -8.61 -4.07
N SER A 19 -1.32 -9.50 -4.09
CA SER A 19 -1.40 -10.74 -4.88
C SER A 19 -1.72 -11.93 -3.98
N THR A 20 -0.94 -12.11 -2.90
CA THR A 20 -1.15 -13.09 -1.83
C THR A 20 -0.75 -12.45 -0.49
N PRO A 21 -1.05 -13.07 0.67
CA PRO A 21 -0.59 -12.56 1.95
C PRO A 21 0.94 -12.33 2.02
N GLU A 22 1.71 -13.16 1.33
CA GLU A 22 3.18 -13.11 1.29
C GLU A 22 3.71 -12.30 0.09
N THR A 23 2.85 -11.86 -0.82
CA THR A 23 3.23 -11.14 -2.03
C THR A 23 2.36 -9.91 -2.18
N MET A 24 2.77 -8.87 -1.47
CA MET A 24 2.24 -7.52 -1.60
C MET A 24 3.37 -6.59 -2.03
N THR A 25 3.01 -5.57 -2.81
CA THR A 25 3.95 -4.51 -3.16
C THR A 25 3.19 -3.20 -3.34
N THR A 26 3.90 -2.11 -3.56
CA THR A 26 3.32 -0.82 -3.91
C THR A 26 3.72 -0.41 -5.30
N MET A 27 2.84 0.35 -5.95
CA MET A 27 3.15 1.00 -7.22
C MET A 27 2.41 2.32 -7.31
N THR A 28 2.96 3.26 -8.05
CA THR A 28 2.25 4.46 -8.45
C THR A 28 1.53 4.20 -9.77
N VAL A 29 0.22 4.41 -9.80
CA VAL A 29 -0.58 4.31 -11.03
C VAL A 29 -0.14 5.42 -11.98
N SER A 30 0.14 5.05 -13.22
CA SER A 30 0.69 5.93 -14.24
C SER A 30 0.24 5.45 -15.60
N GLU A 31 -0.37 6.33 -16.39
CA GLU A 31 -0.90 5.98 -17.71
C GLU A 31 0.19 5.41 -18.64
N GLY A 32 -0.16 4.40 -19.42
CA GLY A 32 0.79 3.71 -20.33
C GLY A 32 1.76 2.75 -19.65
N GLN A 33 1.83 2.69 -18.32
CA GLN A 33 2.69 1.74 -17.60
C GLN A 33 2.03 0.37 -17.41
N ILE A 34 2.88 -0.64 -17.21
CA ILE A 34 2.47 -2.03 -16.98
C ILE A 34 3.17 -2.55 -15.72
N PHE A 35 2.37 -3.01 -14.77
CA PHE A 35 2.86 -3.74 -13.61
C PHE A 35 3.01 -5.22 -13.95
N ASN A 36 4.20 -5.77 -13.73
CA ASN A 36 4.52 -7.18 -14.00
C ASN A 36 4.91 -7.88 -12.71
N ASN A 37 4.37 -9.07 -12.49
CA ASN A 37 4.79 -9.95 -11.40
C ASN A 37 4.69 -11.42 -11.84
N ARG A 38 4.94 -12.36 -10.91
CA ARG A 38 4.82 -13.80 -11.18
C ARG A 38 3.41 -14.25 -11.59
N PHE A 39 2.40 -13.43 -11.30
CA PHE A 39 0.99 -13.64 -11.64
C PHE A 39 0.59 -12.92 -12.93
N GLY A 40 1.56 -12.41 -13.71
CA GLY A 40 1.36 -11.88 -15.05
C GLY A 40 1.49 -10.36 -15.15
N SER A 41 0.76 -9.79 -16.12
CA SER A 41 0.92 -8.39 -16.55
C SER A 41 -0.40 -7.63 -16.41
N PHE A 42 -0.33 -6.47 -15.75
CA PHE A 42 -1.47 -5.65 -15.39
C PHE A 42 -1.24 -4.22 -15.89
N ARG A 43 -2.02 -3.79 -16.88
CA ARG A 43 -1.89 -2.43 -17.44
C ARG A 43 -2.48 -1.43 -16.45
N HIS A 44 -1.77 -0.33 -16.21
CA HIS A 44 -2.26 0.71 -15.29
C HIS A 44 -3.52 1.40 -15.83
N SER A 45 -3.70 1.44 -17.16
CA SER A 45 -4.92 1.94 -17.81
C SER A 45 -6.18 1.25 -17.31
N ASP A 46 -6.08 -0.03 -16.97
CA ASP A 46 -7.23 -0.84 -16.56
C ASP A 46 -7.52 -0.71 -15.07
N MET A 47 -6.65 0.00 -14.34
CA MET A 47 -6.77 0.27 -12.91
C MET A 47 -7.51 1.58 -12.65
N VAL A 48 -7.27 2.59 -13.49
CA VAL A 48 -7.87 3.91 -13.36
C VAL A 48 -9.39 3.82 -13.50
N GLY A 49 -10.12 4.47 -12.60
CA GLY A 49 -11.59 4.44 -12.56
C GLY A 49 -12.18 3.24 -11.82
N LEU A 50 -11.37 2.23 -11.47
CA LEU A 50 -11.83 1.13 -10.63
C LEU A 50 -11.92 1.55 -9.17
N LYS A 51 -12.81 0.89 -8.43
CA LYS A 51 -12.88 1.07 -6.98
C LYS A 51 -11.69 0.41 -6.30
N TYR A 52 -11.17 1.03 -5.24
CA TYR A 52 -10.26 0.31 -4.35
C TYR A 52 -10.96 -0.95 -3.80
N GLY A 53 -10.18 -2.04 -3.65
CA GLY A 53 -10.65 -3.39 -3.39
C GLY A 53 -11.00 -4.20 -4.66
N SER A 54 -10.98 -3.60 -5.85
CA SER A 54 -11.31 -4.32 -7.09
C SER A 54 -10.27 -5.39 -7.42
N LYS A 55 -10.76 -6.53 -7.94
CA LYS A 55 -9.96 -7.63 -8.47
C LYS A 55 -9.66 -7.38 -9.94
N ILE A 56 -8.39 -7.48 -10.33
CA ILE A 56 -7.94 -7.33 -11.72
C ILE A 56 -7.32 -8.64 -12.18
N GLN A 57 -7.76 -9.13 -13.34
CA GLN A 57 -7.17 -10.31 -13.98
C GLN A 57 -5.95 -9.92 -14.81
N SER A 58 -4.97 -10.82 -14.88
CA SER A 58 -3.81 -10.62 -15.73
C SER A 58 -4.16 -10.73 -17.22
N HIS A 59 -3.51 -9.91 -18.04
CA HIS A 59 -3.57 -10.02 -19.51
C HIS A 59 -2.92 -11.30 -20.06
N THR A 60 -2.09 -11.98 -19.27
CA THR A 60 -1.49 -13.26 -19.67
C THR A 60 -2.42 -14.46 -19.42
N GLY A 61 -3.64 -14.23 -18.94
CA GLY A 61 -4.66 -15.26 -18.72
C GLY A 61 -4.46 -16.13 -17.47
N ARG A 62 -3.45 -15.83 -16.65
CA ARG A 62 -3.19 -16.53 -15.39
C ARG A 62 -3.00 -15.52 -14.27
N GLY A 63 -3.68 -15.72 -13.15
CA GLY A 63 -3.50 -14.90 -11.94
C GLY A 63 -4.39 -13.65 -11.87
N PHE A 64 -4.43 -13.05 -10.69
CA PHE A 64 -5.14 -11.81 -10.41
C PHE A 64 -4.45 -11.07 -9.26
N VAL A 65 -4.76 -9.79 -9.13
CA VAL A 65 -4.38 -8.96 -7.99
C VAL A 65 -5.56 -8.14 -7.50
N TYR A 66 -5.50 -7.67 -6.26
CA TYR A 66 -6.41 -6.66 -5.73
C TYR A 66 -5.68 -5.32 -5.59
N LEU A 67 -6.37 -4.24 -5.93
CA LEU A 67 -5.87 -2.88 -5.71
C LEU A 67 -6.37 -2.36 -4.38
N LEU A 68 -5.53 -2.32 -3.37
CA LEU A 68 -5.91 -1.86 -2.04
C LEU A 68 -5.51 -0.40 -1.83
N HIS A 69 -6.37 0.34 -1.14
CA HIS A 69 -6.05 1.70 -0.72
C HIS A 69 -4.89 1.63 0.29
N PRO A 70 -3.85 2.46 0.13
CA PRO A 70 -2.74 2.45 1.05
C PRO A 70 -3.20 2.81 2.47
N THR A 71 -2.75 2.06 3.46
CA THR A 71 -2.93 2.34 4.90
C THR A 71 -1.58 2.17 5.59
N PRO A 72 -1.35 2.78 6.78
CA PRO A 72 -0.11 2.56 7.52
C PRO A 72 0.16 1.06 7.78
N ALA A 73 -0.87 0.30 8.17
CA ALA A 73 -0.74 -1.13 8.43
C ALA A 73 -0.33 -1.95 7.18
N LEU A 74 -0.87 -1.61 6.00
CA LEU A 74 -0.44 -2.24 4.74
C LEU A 74 0.95 -1.75 4.32
N TRP A 75 1.24 -0.46 4.51
CA TRP A 75 2.53 0.15 4.20
C TRP A 75 3.67 -0.51 4.97
N THR A 76 3.51 -0.74 6.27
CA THR A 76 4.47 -1.49 7.10
C THR A 76 4.87 -2.85 6.50
N GLN A 77 4.00 -3.50 5.73
CA GLN A 77 4.29 -4.80 5.09
C GLN A 77 5.10 -4.69 3.80
N VAL A 78 5.08 -3.51 3.15
CA VAL A 78 5.58 -3.31 1.79
C VAL A 78 6.61 -2.18 1.68
N VAL A 79 6.85 -1.46 2.77
CA VAL A 79 7.83 -0.37 2.84
C VAL A 79 9.22 -0.92 2.52
N PRO A 80 10.02 -0.24 1.68
CA PRO A 80 11.39 -0.65 1.44
C PRO A 80 12.22 -0.53 2.74
N HIS A 81 12.75 -1.66 3.23
CA HIS A 81 13.58 -1.67 4.42
C HIS A 81 14.96 -1.05 4.12
N ARG A 82 15.21 0.13 4.68
CA ARG A 82 16.55 0.75 4.76
C ARG A 82 17.21 0.49 6.11
N THR A 83 16.40 0.18 7.12
CA THR A 83 16.76 -0.11 8.50
C THR A 83 15.83 -1.19 9.04
N GLN A 84 16.10 -1.69 10.25
CA GLN A 84 15.09 -2.42 11.00
C GLN A 84 13.85 -1.53 11.22
N ILE A 85 12.66 -2.14 11.19
CA ILE A 85 11.37 -1.48 11.39
C ILE A 85 10.60 -2.08 12.56
N LEU A 86 9.62 -1.34 13.06
CA LEU A 86 8.57 -1.85 13.94
C LEU A 86 7.41 -2.39 13.11
N TYR A 87 6.74 -3.41 13.65
CA TYR A 87 5.53 -4.00 13.09
C TYR A 87 4.29 -3.64 13.91
N LEU A 88 3.12 -3.94 13.36
CA LEU A 88 1.82 -3.55 13.91
C LEU A 88 1.63 -3.88 15.42
N PRO A 89 2.09 -5.02 15.97
CA PRO A 89 1.98 -5.27 17.40
C PRO A 89 2.65 -4.20 18.25
N ASP A 90 3.90 -3.86 17.96
CA ASP A 90 4.65 -2.85 18.71
C ASP A 90 4.12 -1.44 18.44
N ILE A 91 3.81 -1.12 17.18
CA ILE A 91 3.27 0.19 16.78
C ILE A 91 1.94 0.45 17.50
N SER A 92 1.04 -0.53 17.53
CA SER A 92 -0.26 -0.40 18.18
C SER A 92 -0.13 -0.28 19.70
N PHE A 93 0.78 -1.05 20.31
CA PHE A 93 1.06 -0.96 21.74
C PHE A 93 1.65 0.41 22.13
N ILE A 94 2.66 0.90 21.41
CA ILE A 94 3.26 2.22 21.64
C ILE A 94 2.22 3.32 21.45
N SER A 95 1.42 3.25 20.38
CA SER A 95 0.38 4.25 20.09
C SER A 95 -0.67 4.33 21.21
N LEU A 96 -1.08 3.16 21.73
CA LEU A 96 -2.00 3.07 22.85
C LEU A 96 -1.36 3.60 24.15
N TYR A 97 -0.14 3.15 24.46
CA TYR A 97 0.57 3.52 25.68
C TYR A 97 0.85 5.03 25.77
N LEU A 98 1.20 5.66 24.64
CA LEU A 98 1.40 7.11 24.54
C LEU A 98 0.08 7.90 24.42
N ASN A 99 -1.06 7.21 24.34
CA ASN A 99 -2.38 7.80 24.12
C ASN A 99 -2.38 8.77 22.93
N LEU A 100 -1.87 8.29 21.79
CA LEU A 100 -1.81 9.07 20.56
C LEU A 100 -3.23 9.36 20.05
N MET A 101 -3.49 10.63 19.76
CA MET A 101 -4.77 11.12 19.26
C MET A 101 -4.57 12.42 18.46
N PRO A 102 -5.54 12.85 17.64
CA PRO A 102 -5.45 14.11 16.92
C PRO A 102 -5.11 15.29 17.85
N GLY A 103 -4.17 16.14 17.42
CA GLY A 103 -3.71 17.31 18.19
C GLY A 103 -2.50 17.07 19.10
N LYS A 104 -2.01 15.82 19.24
CA LYS A 104 -0.76 15.54 19.95
C LYS A 104 0.46 16.01 19.13
N ILE A 105 1.47 16.52 19.82
CA ILE A 105 2.80 16.78 19.25
C ILE A 105 3.70 15.61 19.65
N VAL A 106 4.32 14.96 18.66
CA VAL A 106 5.16 13.79 18.84
C VAL A 106 6.54 14.09 18.32
N ILE A 107 7.57 13.65 19.05
CA ILE A 107 8.96 13.70 18.60
C ILE A 107 9.39 12.28 18.27
N GLU A 108 9.79 12.06 17.04
CA GLU A 108 10.37 10.80 16.57
C GLU A 108 11.86 11.01 16.29
N SER A 109 12.70 10.10 16.80
CA SER A 109 14.09 9.97 16.38
C SER A 109 14.54 8.52 16.64
N GLY A 110 15.10 7.78 15.68
CA GLY A 110 15.33 8.11 14.27
C GLY A 110 14.23 7.59 13.33
N THR A 111 14.03 8.26 12.20
CA THR A 111 12.97 7.96 11.21
C THR A 111 13.11 6.59 10.55
N GLY A 112 14.35 6.11 10.37
CA GLY A 112 14.62 4.80 9.77
C GLY A 112 13.97 4.66 8.39
N SER A 113 13.11 3.65 8.23
CA SER A 113 12.39 3.37 6.98
C SER A 113 11.00 3.99 6.91
N GLY A 114 10.50 4.61 7.99
CA GLY A 114 9.14 5.18 8.05
C GLY A 114 8.04 4.13 7.97
N SER A 115 8.09 3.14 8.87
CA SER A 115 7.08 2.08 9.04
C SER A 115 5.87 2.57 9.81
#